data_AF-A0AAQ0FHC5-F1
#
_entry.id   AF-A0AAQ0FHC5-F1
#
_cell.length_a   1.000
_cell.length_b   1.000
_cell.length_c   1.000
_cell.angle_alpha   90.00
_cell.angle_beta   90.00
_cell.angle_gamma   90.00
#
_symmetry.space_group_name_H-M   'P 1'
#
loop_
_entity.id
_entity.type
_entity.pdbx_description
1 polymer ?
#
loop_
_entity_poly.entity_id
_entity_poly.type
_entity_poly.pdbx_seq_one_letter_code
_entity_poly.pdbx_strand_id
1 'polypeptide(L)'
;MKKNVRLRLTVIASAFAVYSVYMHIQQFISGCVWVRGHQRCSFENSTNFEGWMDLDLMIACCWVAAAVVGWISVVQATKKPG
;
A
#
# COMPACT_ATOMS: atom_id res chain seq x y z
N MET A 1 -15.87 -11.73 -14.20
CA MET A 1 -16.04 -10.44 -13.49
C MET A 1 -16.27 -9.33 -14.52
N LYS A 2 -17.28 -8.47 -14.36
CA LYS A 2 -17.56 -7.38 -15.33
C LYS A 2 -16.35 -6.44 -15.45
N LYS A 3 -15.97 -6.02 -16.66
CA LYS A 3 -14.84 -5.09 -16.94
C LYS A 3 -14.83 -3.87 -16.01
N ASN A 4 -16.00 -3.26 -15.81
CA ASN A 4 -16.17 -2.09 -14.95
C ASN A 4 -15.83 -2.37 -13.47
N VAL A 5 -16.09 -3.58 -12.97
CA VAL A 5 -15.78 -3.95 -11.57
C VAL A 5 -14.27 -4.14 -11.42
N ARG A 6 -13.61 -4.76 -12.40
CA ARG A 6 -12.15 -4.94 -12.40
C ARG A 6 -11.42 -3.59 -12.39
N LEU A 7 -11.83 -2.68 -13.27
CA LEU A 7 -11.29 -1.31 -13.32
C LEU A 7 -11.47 -0.58 -11.97
N ARG A 8 -12.66 -0.64 -11.38
CA ARG A 8 -12.94 0.00 -10.08
C ARG A 8 -12.03 -0.54 -8.97
N LEU A 9 -11.87 -1.86 -8.88
CA LEU A 9 -10.97 -2.45 -7.89
C LEU A 9 -9.52 -2.06 -8.11
N THR A 10 -9.06 -2.02 -9.36
CA THR A 10 -7.69 -1.57 -9.68
C THR A 10 -7.47 -0.13 -9.28
N VAL A 11 -8.42 0.77 -9.55
CA VAL A 11 -8.35 2.18 -9.15
C VAL A 11 -8.31 2.32 -7.61
N ILE A 12 -9.15 1.57 -6.91
CA ILE A 12 -9.15 1.54 -5.44
C ILE A 12 -7.79 1.05 -4.92
N ALA A 13 -7.29 -0.07 -5.43
CA ALA A 13 -5.99 -0.61 -5.04
C ALA A 13 -4.84 0.39 -5.32
N SER A 14 -4.89 1.13 -6.44
CA SER A 14 -3.90 2.17 -6.71
C SER A 14 -3.97 3.35 -5.73
N ALA A 15 -5.17 3.76 -5.31
CA ALA A 15 -5.32 4.82 -4.31
C ALA A 15 -4.76 4.39 -2.96
N PHE A 16 -5.03 3.15 -2.54
CA PHE A 16 -4.44 2.57 -1.33
C PHE A 16 -2.92 2.45 -1.42
N ALA A 17 -2.38 2.04 -2.58
CA ALA A 17 -0.93 1.96 -2.78
C ALA A 17 -0.25 3.32 -2.58
N VAL A 18 -0.78 4.38 -3.21
CA VAL A 18 -0.24 5.74 -3.06
C VAL A 18 -0.35 6.22 -1.61
N TYR A 19 -1.50 5.99 -0.97
CA TYR A 19 -1.71 6.36 0.43
C TYR A 19 -0.74 5.64 1.37
N SER A 20 -0.56 4.33 1.22
CA SER A 20 0.36 3.53 2.04
C SER A 20 1.80 4.00 1.89
N VAL A 21 2.26 4.25 0.66
CA VAL A 21 3.61 4.79 0.42
C VAL A 21 3.78 6.17 1.05
N TYR A 22 2.79 7.04 0.90
CA TYR A 22 2.83 8.37 1.50
C TYR A 22 2.91 8.30 3.03
N MET A 23 2.06 7.47 3.65
CA MET A 23 2.06 7.28 5.10
C MET A 23 3.39 6.71 5.61
N HIS A 24 3.94 5.71 4.90
CA HIS A 24 5.25 5.15 5.23
C HIS A 24 6.33 6.22 5.28
N ILE A 25 6.39 7.08 4.26
CA ILE A 25 7.35 8.18 4.19
C ILE A 25 7.13 9.18 5.34
N GLN A 26 5.88 9.54 5.63
CA GLN A 26 5.56 10.44 6.74
C GLN A 26 6.00 9.86 8.10
N GLN A 27 5.78 8.57 8.32
CA GLN A 27 6.17 7.88 9.55
C GLN A 27 7.70 7.76 9.67
N PHE A 28 8.39 7.53 8.55
CA PHE A 28 9.84 7.49 8.47
C PHE A 28 10.46 8.86 8.81
N ILE A 29 9.96 9.95 8.21
CA ILE A 29 10.47 11.31 8.43
C ILE A 29 10.17 11.79 9.85
N SER A 30 8.96 11.54 10.34
CA SER A 30 8.56 11.96 11.70
C SER A 30 9.24 11.15 12.80
N GLY A 31 9.78 9.96 12.48
CA GLY A 31 10.31 9.03 13.47
C GLY A 31 9.24 8.51 14.43
N CYS A 32 7.95 8.68 14.09
CA CYS A 32 6.81 8.30 14.90
C CYS A 32 5.75 7.61 14.04
N VAL A 33 5.30 6.44 14.48
CA VAL A 33 4.31 5.60 13.79
C VAL A 33 3.00 5.65 14.57
N TRP A 34 1.87 5.74 13.86
CA TRP A 34 0.54 5.72 14.48
C TRP A 34 0.01 4.29 14.49
N VAL A 35 -0.04 3.68 15.67
CA VAL A 35 -0.44 2.27 15.84
C VAL A 35 -1.59 2.20 16.85
N ARG A 36 -2.75 1.67 16.42
CA ARG A 36 -3.91 1.40 17.29
C ARG A 36 -4.40 2.62 18.13
N GLY A 37 -4.27 3.83 17.60
CA GLY A 37 -4.71 5.05 18.32
C GLY A 37 -3.66 5.70 19.21
N HIS A 38 -2.44 5.15 19.26
CA HIS A 38 -1.32 5.75 19.95
C HIS A 38 -0.14 5.99 19.00
N GLN A 39 0.53 7.13 19.20
CA GLN A 39 1.77 7.44 18.52
C GLN A 39 2.92 6.73 19.25
N ARG A 40 3.73 5.96 18.51
CA ARG A 40 4.94 5.30 19.01
C ARG A 40 6.14 5.90 18.30
N CYS A 41 7.08 6.46 19.05
CA CYS A 41 8.27 7.09 18.47
C CYS A 41 9.51 6.21 18.64
N SER A 42 10.45 6.34 17.70
CA SER A 42 11.70 5.56 17.67
C SER A 42 12.54 5.70 18.96
N PHE A 43 12.45 6.85 19.63
CA PHE A 43 13.18 7.12 20.88
C PHE A 43 12.69 6.31 22.09
N GLU A 44 11.42 5.89 22.13
CA GLU A 44 10.88 5.13 23.28
C GLU A 44 11.20 3.63 23.21
N ASN A 45 11.32 3.06 22.00
CA ASN A 45 11.61 1.64 21.80
C ASN A 45 11.99 1.34 20.33
N SER A 46 13.26 1.50 19.98
CA SER A 46 13.75 1.40 18.60
C SER A 46 13.50 0.05 17.94
N THR A 47 13.67 -1.07 18.66
CA THR A 47 13.45 -2.42 18.10
C THR A 47 11.99 -2.70 17.77
N ASN A 48 11.04 -2.21 18.58
CA ASN A 48 9.63 -2.31 18.22
C ASN A 48 9.28 -1.37 17.06
N PHE A 49 9.81 -0.15 17.06
CA PHE A 49 9.58 0.83 15.99
C PHE A 49 10.01 0.30 14.62
N GLU A 50 11.19 -0.32 14.55
CA GLU A 50 11.72 -0.91 13.33
C GLU A 50 10.82 -2.05 12.82
N GLY A 51 10.31 -2.90 13.71
CA GLY A 51 9.34 -3.94 13.35
C GLY A 51 8.00 -3.41 12.84
N TRP A 52 7.48 -2.32 13.41
CA TRP A 52 6.26 -1.68 12.90
C TRP A 52 6.47 -1.01 11.55
N MET A 53 7.65 -0.42 11.34
CA MET A 53 8.03 0.22 10.09
C MET A 53 8.23 -0.79 8.97
N ASP A 54 8.84 -1.94 9.27
CA ASP A 54 8.99 -3.05 8.32
C ASP A 54 7.64 -3.65 7.92
N LEU A 55 6.72 -3.82 8.88
CA LEU A 55 5.35 -4.26 8.60
C LEU A 55 4.59 -3.27 7.71
N ASP A 56 4.71 -1.97 7.99
CA ASP A 56 4.09 -0.92 7.19
C ASP A 56 4.65 -0.90 5.76
N LEU A 57 5.98 -1.06 5.61
CA LEU A 57 6.64 -1.21 4.32
C LEU A 57 6.14 -2.43 3.54
N MET A 58 6.01 -3.59 4.20
CA MET A 58 5.45 -4.80 3.58
C MET A 58 4.03 -4.57 3.07
N ILE A 59 3.18 -3.89 3.85
CA ILE A 59 1.81 -3.57 3.47
C ILE A 59 1.80 -2.64 2.25
N ALA A 60 2.64 -1.60 2.24
CA ALA A 60 2.77 -0.69 1.10
C ALA A 60 3.18 -1.46 -0.17
N CYS A 61 4.20 -2.32 -0.06
CA CYS A 61 4.65 -3.18 -1.16
C CYS A 61 3.53 -4.09 -1.68
N CYS A 62 2.74 -4.70 -0.79
CA CYS A 62 1.59 -5.53 -1.17
C CYS A 62 0.55 -4.75 -1.97
N TRP A 63 0.21 -3.52 -1.55
CA TRP A 63 -0.73 -2.67 -2.28
C TRP A 63 -0.19 -2.24 -3.64
N VAL A 64 1.09 -1.89 -3.73
CA VAL A 64 1.76 -1.55 -4.99
C VAL A 64 1.71 -2.74 -5.95
N ALA A 65 2.07 -3.94 -5.48
CA ALA A 65 2.01 -5.16 -6.29
C ALA A 65 0.57 -5.45 -6.75
N ALA A 66 -0.42 -5.31 -5.87
CA ALA A 66 -1.83 -5.49 -6.21
C ALA A 66 -2.31 -4.49 -7.28
N ALA A 67 -1.88 -3.23 -7.19
CA ALA A 67 -2.17 -2.21 -8.19
C ALA A 67 -1.55 -2.56 -9.54
N VAL A 68 -0.27 -2.95 -9.57
CA VAL A 68 0.44 -3.34 -10.80
C VAL A 68 -0.24 -4.53 -11.47
N VAL A 69 -0.50 -5.61 -10.73
CA VAL A 69 -1.19 -6.80 -11.25
C VAL A 69 -2.61 -6.45 -11.69
N GLY A 70 -3.30 -5.59 -10.96
CA GLY A 70 -4.61 -5.06 -11.32
C GLY A 70 -4.59 -4.39 -12.69
N TRP A 71 -3.66 -3.48 -12.92
CA TRP A 71 -3.51 -2.77 -14.20
C TRP A 71 -3.13 -3.70 -15.35
N ILE A 72 -2.21 -4.65 -15.13
CA ILE A 72 -1.89 -5.69 -16.12
C ILE A 72 -3.15 -6.46 -16.51
N SER A 73 -3.97 -6.83 -15.52
CA SER A 73 -5.20 -7.59 -15.75
C SER A 73 -6.28 -6.80 -16.49
N VAL A 74 -6.32 -5.47 -16.30
CA VAL A 74 -7.21 -4.55 -17.03
C VAL A 74 -6.75 -4.44 -18.48
N VAL A 75 -5.46 -4.24 -18.73
CA VAL A 75 -4.88 -4.13 -20.08
C VAL A 75 -5.00 -5.46 -20.86
N GLN A 76 -4.78 -6.60 -20.20
CA GLN A 76 -4.98 -7.90 -20.84
C GLN A 76 -6.44 -8.14 -21.20
N ALA A 77 -7.39 -7.67 -20.36
CA ALA A 77 -8.81 -7.79 -20.67
C ALA A 77 -9.28 -6.88 -21.82
N THR A 78 -8.52 -5.84 -22.19
CA THR A 78 -8.84 -4.99 -23.35
C THR A 78 -8.28 -5.55 -24.67
N LYS A 79 -7.24 -6.41 -24.63
CA LYS A 79 -6.83 -7.18 -25.81
C LYS A 79 -7.91 -8.23 -26.15
N LYS A 80 -8.47 -8.16 -27.36
CA LYS A 80 -9.34 -9.22 -27.90
C LYS A 80 -8.53 -10.54 -27.96
N PRO A 81 -9.11 -11.70 -27.61
CA PRO A 81 -8.54 -12.97 -28.07
C PRO A 81 -8.59 -12.94 -29.60
N GLY A 82 -7.42 -13.03 -30.23
CA GLY A 82 -7.31 -13.23 -31.68
C GLY A 82 -7.85 -14.58 -32.08
#